data_AF-A0A818QQP5-F1
#
_entry.id   AF-A0A818QQP5-F1
#
_cell.length_a   1.000
_cell.length_b   1.000
_cell.length_c   1.000
_cell.angle_alpha   90.00
_cell.angle_beta   90.00
_cell.angle_gamma   90.00
#
_symmetry.space_group_name_H-M   'P 1'
#
loop_
_entity.id
_entity.type
_entity.pdbx_description
1 polymer ?
#
loop_
_entity_poly.entity_id
_entity_poly.type
_entity_poly.pdbx_seq_one_letter_code
_entity_poly.pdbx_strand_id
1 'polypeptide(L)'
;MTAIEFVASLPMSQQNNTAKDNDQDQDQDPITKMRDQLIVRKKLHYHCRQINDIMCLIAVFGLVLMIIDTELRLNQVTATSIVLIRPLIGISTGILVGLIFYYQSINIRLYAINNHIADWRVTITIPLIVIILGEVLVCAIHPFPYNNKPTSMSSLLNDSGWIQMFLTLPMFARLYLIARSVTLHSPLVSAASSRTIGYLNRVPITISFILRALLQTYPALSWTCVMVVTLLVATWSLRVCEKAMWWPINPLLARPTESTSTFSSAIWLTIVTFTTVGYGDVTPLTYCGQ
;
A
#
# COMPACT_ATOMS: atom_id res chain seq x y z
N MET A 1 -4.08 -11.14 -3.37
CA MET A 1 -5.53 -11.39 -3.24
C MET A 1 -6.22 -10.09 -2.87
N THR A 2 -6.45 -9.20 -3.84
CA THR A 2 -7.32 -8.03 -3.59
C THR A 2 -8.76 -8.48 -3.50
N ALA A 3 -9.62 -7.66 -2.88
CA ALA A 3 -11.07 -7.86 -2.81
C ALA A 3 -11.70 -8.28 -4.15
N ILE A 4 -11.16 -7.77 -5.26
CA ILE A 4 -11.56 -8.09 -6.64
C ILE A 4 -11.27 -9.55 -7.00
N GLU A 5 -10.13 -10.11 -6.60
CA GLU A 5 -9.73 -11.49 -6.91
C GLU A 5 -10.54 -12.50 -6.11
N PHE A 6 -10.85 -12.19 -4.85
CA PHE A 6 -11.67 -13.04 -4.01
C PHE A 6 -13.12 -13.10 -4.52
N VAL A 7 -13.69 -11.94 -4.82
CA VAL A 7 -15.07 -11.82 -5.30
C VAL A 7 -15.25 -12.44 -6.70
N ALA A 8 -14.22 -12.44 -7.56
CA ALA A 8 -14.24 -13.12 -8.86
C ALA A 8 -14.03 -14.65 -8.77
N SER A 9 -13.62 -15.17 -7.61
CA SER A 9 -13.32 -16.60 -7.38
C SER A 9 -14.43 -17.37 -6.66
N LEU A 10 -15.50 -16.69 -6.24
CA LEU A 10 -16.63 -17.32 -5.57
C LEU A 10 -17.43 -18.20 -6.55
N PRO A 11 -17.75 -19.46 -6.20
CA PRO A 11 -18.57 -20.31 -7.04
C PRO A 11 -19.98 -19.70 -7.20
N MET A 12 -20.45 -19.67 -8.45
CA MET A 12 -21.81 -19.32 -8.85
C MET A 12 -22.80 -20.37 -8.32
N SER A 13 -23.13 -20.31 -7.04
CA SER A 13 -24.24 -21.07 -6.46
C SER A 13 -25.08 -20.15 -5.59
N GLN A 14 -25.87 -19.30 -6.24
CA GLN A 14 -27.22 -18.93 -5.80
C GLN A 14 -27.87 -18.09 -6.90
N GLN A 15 -28.36 -18.80 -7.92
CA GLN A 15 -29.33 -18.26 -8.85
C GLN A 15 -30.68 -18.90 -8.51
N ASN A 16 -31.43 -18.30 -7.58
CA ASN A 16 -32.88 -18.24 -7.69
C ASN A 16 -33.49 -17.34 -6.61
N ASN A 17 -34.57 -16.68 -7.01
CA ASN A 17 -35.55 -15.94 -6.19
C ASN A 17 -35.22 -14.48 -5.90
N THR A 18 -35.57 -13.61 -6.85
CA THR A 18 -36.62 -12.59 -6.65
C THR A 18 -36.95 -11.93 -8.00
N ALA A 19 -37.78 -12.60 -8.79
CA ALA A 19 -38.58 -11.95 -9.83
C ALA A 19 -39.97 -11.74 -9.25
N LYS A 20 -40.24 -10.56 -8.67
CA LYS A 20 -41.59 -10.01 -8.54
C LYS A 20 -41.56 -8.53 -8.15
N ASP A 21 -42.28 -7.77 -8.95
CA ASP A 21 -42.83 -6.43 -8.78
C ASP A 21 -41.87 -5.26 -8.58
N ASN A 22 -41.70 -4.49 -9.67
CA ASN A 22 -42.29 -3.17 -9.73
C ASN A 22 -42.59 -2.82 -11.20
N ASP A 23 -43.87 -2.94 -11.56
CA ASP A 23 -44.47 -2.29 -12.71
C ASP A 23 -44.45 -0.78 -12.48
N GLN A 24 -43.52 -0.09 -13.14
CA GLN A 24 -43.58 1.31 -13.59
C GLN A 24 -42.19 1.73 -14.02
N ASP A 25 -41.76 1.35 -15.22
CA ASP A 25 -40.81 2.15 -16.01
C ASP A 25 -40.97 1.80 -17.49
N GLN A 26 -41.12 2.87 -18.27
CA GLN A 26 -41.56 2.95 -19.66
C GLN A 26 -40.77 2.07 -20.65
N ASP A 27 -41.42 1.78 -21.78
CA ASP A 27 -40.89 1.22 -23.04
C ASP A 27 -39.52 1.79 -23.44
N GLN A 28 -38.46 1.30 -22.82
CA GLN A 28 -37.09 1.58 -23.22
C GLN A 28 -36.62 0.43 -24.10
N ASP A 29 -36.29 0.72 -25.37
CA ASP A 29 -35.70 -0.26 -26.27
C ASP A 29 -34.59 -1.06 -25.57
N PRO A 30 -34.58 -2.41 -25.67
CA PRO A 30 -33.61 -3.24 -24.95
C PRO A 30 -32.16 -2.88 -25.30
N ILE A 31 -31.92 -2.40 -26.52
CA ILE A 31 -30.63 -1.90 -26.99
C ILE A 31 -30.20 -0.62 -26.25
N THR A 32 -31.14 0.30 -26.02
CA THR A 32 -30.90 1.56 -25.30
C THR A 32 -30.60 1.27 -23.83
N LYS A 33 -31.38 0.40 -23.18
CA LYS A 33 -31.13 -0.05 -21.81
C LYS A 33 -29.76 -0.72 -21.64
N MET A 34 -29.36 -1.58 -22.59
CA MET A 34 -28.02 -2.20 -22.58
C MET A 34 -26.91 -1.16 -22.78
N ARG A 35 -27.09 -0.20 -23.68
CA ARG A 35 -26.12 0.88 -23.91
C ARG A 35 -25.93 1.73 -22.66
N ASP A 36 -27.01 2.10 -21.98
CA ASP A 36 -26.96 2.93 -20.77
C ASP A 36 -26.23 2.19 -19.64
N GLN A 37 -26.49 0.90 -19.46
CA GLN A 37 -25.75 0.06 -18.50
C GLN A 37 -24.25 0.02 -18.81
N LEU A 38 -23.86 -0.08 -20.08
CA LEU A 38 -22.45 -0.07 -20.49
C LEU A 38 -21.78 1.29 -20.20
N ILE A 39 -22.48 2.40 -20.42
CA ILE A 39 -21.99 3.76 -20.11
C ILE A 39 -21.78 3.90 -18.60
N VAL A 40 -22.75 3.48 -17.79
CA VAL A 40 -22.65 3.51 -16.32
C VAL A 40 -21.47 2.66 -15.84
N ARG A 41 -21.28 1.45 -16.38
CA ARG A 41 -20.15 0.57 -16.05
C ARG A 41 -18.80 1.22 -16.39
N LYS A 42 -18.66 1.81 -17.58
CA LYS A 42 -17.44 2.52 -17.98
C LYS A 42 -17.13 3.69 -17.06
N LYS A 43 -18.15 4.50 -16.72
CA LYS A 43 -18.02 5.64 -15.80
C LYS A 43 -17.59 5.19 -14.40
N LEU A 44 -18.14 4.09 -13.90
CA LEU A 44 -17.81 3.57 -12.57
C LEU A 44 -16.39 2.99 -12.53
N HIS A 45 -15.96 2.25 -13.56
CA HIS A 45 -14.58 1.78 -13.68
C HIS A 45 -13.57 2.93 -13.74
N TYR A 46 -13.90 3.99 -14.47
CA TYR A 46 -13.07 5.19 -14.51
C TYR A 46 -12.95 5.84 -13.13
N HIS A 47 -14.07 5.98 -12.42
CA HIS A 47 -14.08 6.53 -11.05
C HIS A 47 -13.27 5.68 -10.07
N CYS A 48 -13.37 4.34 -10.14
CA CYS A 48 -12.52 3.43 -9.37
C CYS A 48 -11.02 3.67 -9.60
N ARG A 49 -10.62 3.90 -10.86
CA ARG A 49 -9.22 4.17 -11.21
C ARG A 49 -8.76 5.50 -10.63
N GLN A 50 -9.55 6.57 -10.80
CA GLN A 50 -9.24 7.88 -10.24
C GLN A 50 -9.06 7.84 -8.71
N ILE A 51 -9.95 7.16 -7.99
CA ILE A 51 -9.84 7.04 -6.53
C ILE A 51 -8.59 6.26 -6.15
N ASN A 52 -8.28 5.17 -6.85
CA ASN A 52 -7.07 4.40 -6.61
C ASN A 52 -5.80 5.25 -6.81
N ASP A 53 -5.80 6.17 -7.76
CA ASP A 53 -4.66 7.09 -7.98
C ASP A 53 -4.55 8.15 -6.88
N ILE A 54 -5.69 8.67 -6.42
CA ILE A 54 -5.73 9.58 -5.25
C ILE A 54 -5.21 8.87 -4.00
N MET A 55 -5.62 7.61 -3.78
CA MET A 55 -5.12 6.78 -2.69
C MET A 55 -3.60 6.57 -2.78
N CYS A 56 -3.10 6.25 -3.97
CA CYS A 56 -1.68 6.08 -4.22
C CYS A 56 -0.91 7.38 -3.91
N LEU A 57 -1.41 8.52 -4.36
CA LEU A 57 -0.81 9.83 -4.10
C LEU A 57 -0.74 10.13 -2.60
N ILE A 58 -1.83 9.94 -1.87
CA ILE A 58 -1.88 10.19 -0.42
C ILE A 58 -0.97 9.21 0.34
N ALA A 59 -0.90 7.95 -0.10
CA ALA A 59 0.01 6.98 0.49
C ALA A 59 1.48 7.36 0.30
N VAL A 60 1.87 7.80 -0.90
CA VAL A 60 3.22 8.30 -1.20
C VAL A 60 3.51 9.57 -0.39
N PHE A 61 2.56 10.50 -0.31
CA PHE A 61 2.69 11.70 0.52
C PHE A 61 2.94 11.36 1.99
N GLY A 62 2.19 10.40 2.54
CA GLY A 62 2.40 9.90 3.90
C GLY A 62 3.77 9.24 4.11
N LEU A 63 4.28 8.50 3.12
CA LEU A 63 5.64 7.93 3.14
C LEU A 63 6.72 9.02 3.15
N VAL A 64 6.58 10.04 2.31
CA VAL A 64 7.52 11.17 2.25
C VAL A 64 7.54 11.92 3.59
N LEU A 65 6.36 12.20 4.17
CA LEU A 65 6.28 12.82 5.50
C LEU A 65 6.94 11.96 6.57
N MET A 66 6.76 10.63 6.53
CA MET A 66 7.42 9.70 7.46
C MET A 66 8.94 9.70 7.33
N ILE A 67 9.46 9.76 6.11
CA ILE A 67 10.91 9.86 5.85
C ILE A 67 11.45 11.18 6.42
N ILE A 68 10.78 12.30 6.14
CA ILE A 68 11.17 13.63 6.65
C ILE A 68 11.15 13.65 8.19
N ASP A 69 10.08 13.17 8.80
CA ASP A 69 9.92 13.06 10.25
C ASP A 69 11.03 12.23 10.90
N THR A 70 11.46 11.15 10.23
CA THR A 70 12.55 10.30 10.70
C THR A 70 13.91 10.98 10.54
N GLU A 71 14.20 11.63 9.42
CA GLU A 71 15.46 12.38 9.22
C GLU A 71 15.58 13.56 10.19
N LEU A 72 14.49 14.28 10.46
CA LEU A 72 14.48 15.39 11.42
C LEU A 72 14.78 14.91 12.84
N ARG A 73 14.19 13.78 13.26
CA ARG A 73 14.52 13.14 14.54
C ARG A 73 15.99 12.74 14.63
N LEU A 74 16.49 12.10 13.57
CA LEU A 74 17.87 11.61 13.53
C LEU A 74 18.91 12.75 13.48
N ASN A 75 18.52 13.95 13.06
CA ASN A 75 19.38 15.14 13.04
C ASN A 75 19.11 16.13 14.20
N GLN A 76 18.26 15.76 15.17
CA GLN A 76 17.95 16.55 16.38
C GLN A 76 17.45 17.97 16.07
N VAL A 77 16.74 18.13 14.95
CA VAL A 77 16.13 19.40 14.59
C VAL A 77 14.96 19.67 15.53
N THR A 78 14.78 20.95 15.89
CA THR A 78 13.91 21.50 16.94
C THR A 78 12.57 20.76 17.15
N ALA A 79 12.20 20.63 18.43
CA ALA A 79 10.96 19.97 18.88
C ALA A 79 9.68 20.52 18.23
N THR A 80 9.68 21.77 17.77
CA THR A 80 8.53 22.42 17.12
C THR A 80 8.18 21.79 15.77
N SER A 81 9.17 21.36 14.98
CA SER A 81 8.95 20.73 13.67
C SER A 81 8.32 19.33 13.81
N ILE A 82 8.76 18.57 14.80
CA ILE A 82 8.28 17.20 15.08
C ILE A 82 6.82 17.21 15.56
N VAL A 83 6.43 18.24 16.34
CA VAL A 83 5.05 18.42 16.83
C VAL A 83 4.06 18.67 15.69
N LEU A 84 4.50 19.26 14.57
CA LEU A 84 3.63 19.56 13.42
C LEU A 84 3.53 18.40 12.41
N ILE A 85 4.62 17.67 12.17
CA ILE A 85 4.65 16.65 11.11
C ILE A 85 3.88 15.38 11.50
N ARG A 86 3.97 14.94 12.75
CA ARG A 86 3.27 13.73 13.24
C ARG A 86 1.73 13.79 13.12
N PRO A 87 1.03 14.88 13.50
CA PRO A 87 -0.40 14.97 13.26
C PRO A 87 -0.74 15.05 11.76
N LEU A 88 0.11 15.66 10.93
CA LEU A 88 -0.08 15.64 9.47
C LEU A 88 -0.01 14.22 8.90
N ILE A 89 0.93 13.40 9.38
CA ILE A 89 0.99 11.96 9.06
C ILE A 89 -0.32 11.29 9.49
N GLY A 90 -0.77 11.50 10.74
CA GLY A 90 -2.03 10.95 11.24
C GLY A 90 -3.25 11.34 10.37
N ILE A 91 -3.39 12.62 10.03
CA ILE A 91 -4.46 13.12 9.15
C ILE A 91 -4.39 12.45 7.77
N SER A 92 -3.19 12.37 7.17
CA SER A 92 -3.02 11.71 5.88
C SER A 92 -3.44 10.23 5.91
N THR A 93 -3.17 9.53 7.02
CA THR A 93 -3.58 8.14 7.21
C THR A 93 -5.07 7.97 7.41
N GLY A 94 -5.71 8.89 8.16
CA GLY A 94 -7.16 8.90 8.32
C GLY A 94 -7.88 9.09 6.98
N ILE A 95 -7.39 10.04 6.16
CA ILE A 95 -7.90 10.25 4.80
C ILE A 95 -7.68 9.00 3.93
N LEU A 96 -6.48 8.39 3.99
CA LEU A 96 -6.18 7.17 3.24
C LEU A 96 -7.12 6.02 3.60
N VAL A 97 -7.36 5.78 4.90
CA VAL A 97 -8.27 4.73 5.37
C VAL A 97 -9.71 5.01 4.92
N GLY A 98 -10.18 6.25 5.01
CA GLY A 98 -11.49 6.65 4.48
C GLY A 98 -11.62 6.38 2.98
N LEU A 99 -10.58 6.65 2.20
CA LEU A 99 -10.55 6.36 0.77
C LEU A 99 -10.51 4.86 0.47
N ILE A 100 -9.85 4.03 1.29
CA ILE A 100 -9.90 2.56 1.16
C ILE A 100 -11.35 2.08 1.30
N PHE A 101 -12.06 2.50 2.35
CA PHE A 101 -13.47 2.13 2.53
C PHE A 101 -14.34 2.61 1.37
N TYR A 102 -14.14 3.85 0.93
CA TYR A 102 -14.88 4.41 -0.20
C TYR A 102 -14.64 3.63 -1.49
N TYR A 103 -13.38 3.33 -1.81
CA TYR A 103 -12.99 2.52 -2.97
C TYR A 103 -13.63 1.13 -2.93
N GLN A 104 -13.65 0.48 -1.76
CA GLN A 104 -14.25 -0.84 -1.60
C GLN A 104 -15.79 -0.78 -1.74
N SER A 105 -16.44 0.28 -1.29
CA SER A 105 -17.89 0.47 -1.51
C SER A 105 -18.26 0.53 -2.99
N ILE A 106 -17.42 1.20 -3.81
CA ILE A 106 -17.65 1.30 -5.25
C ILE A 106 -17.38 -0.03 -5.95
N ASN A 107 -16.34 -0.76 -5.53
CA ASN A 107 -16.08 -2.10 -6.05
C ASN A 107 -17.23 -3.07 -5.78
N ILE A 108 -17.79 -3.05 -4.57
CA ILE A 108 -18.93 -3.89 -4.21
C ILE A 108 -20.15 -3.51 -5.07
N ARG A 109 -20.40 -2.21 -5.26
CA ARG A 109 -21.48 -1.72 -6.13
C ARG A 109 -21.27 -2.14 -7.58
N LEU A 110 -20.05 -2.06 -8.08
CA LEU A 110 -19.69 -2.48 -9.44
C LEU A 110 -19.92 -3.99 -9.62
N TYR A 111 -19.60 -4.80 -8.61
CA TYR A 111 -19.90 -6.23 -8.64
C TYR A 111 -21.40 -6.51 -8.65
N ALA A 112 -22.18 -5.82 -7.82
CA ALA A 112 -23.63 -5.98 -7.79
C ALA A 112 -24.27 -5.65 -9.16
N ILE A 113 -23.81 -4.58 -9.82
CA ILE A 113 -24.26 -4.18 -11.17
C ILE A 113 -23.84 -5.18 -12.26
N ASN A 114 -22.69 -5.82 -12.11
CA ASN A 114 -22.22 -6.82 -13.08
C ASN A 114 -22.99 -8.14 -12.98
N ASN A 115 -23.45 -8.50 -11.78
CA ASN A 115 -24.18 -9.74 -11.52
C ASN A 115 -25.71 -9.55 -11.40
N HIS A 116 -26.23 -8.35 -11.72
CA HIS A 116 -27.66 -8.04 -11.64
C HIS A 116 -28.28 -8.27 -10.25
N ILE A 117 -27.52 -8.01 -9.18
CA ILE A 117 -27.97 -8.15 -7.79
C ILE A 117 -28.62 -6.83 -7.36
N ALA A 118 -29.89 -6.88 -6.94
CA ALA A 118 -30.64 -5.70 -6.48
C ALA A 118 -30.05 -5.10 -5.18
N ASP A 119 -29.70 -5.97 -4.22
CA ASP A 119 -29.15 -5.58 -2.93
C ASP A 119 -27.64 -5.83 -2.84
N TRP A 120 -26.85 -4.75 -2.85
CA TRP A 120 -25.38 -4.81 -2.73
C TRP A 120 -24.90 -5.48 -1.43
N ARG A 121 -25.73 -5.48 -0.37
CA ARG A 121 -25.40 -6.11 0.92
C ARG A 121 -25.21 -7.61 0.80
N VAL A 122 -25.94 -8.27 -0.12
CA VAL A 122 -25.84 -9.71 -0.37
C VAL A 122 -24.48 -10.09 -0.96
N THR A 123 -23.79 -9.13 -1.59
CA THR A 123 -22.44 -9.34 -2.14
C THR A 123 -21.36 -9.39 -1.04
N ILE A 124 -21.63 -8.87 0.16
CA ILE A 124 -20.62 -8.78 1.22
C ILE A 124 -20.40 -10.17 1.83
N THR A 125 -19.22 -10.73 1.59
CA THR A 125 -18.80 -12.03 2.14
C THR A 125 -17.75 -11.85 3.24
N ILE A 126 -17.67 -12.78 4.20
CA ILE A 126 -16.64 -12.80 5.25
C ILE A 126 -15.22 -12.66 4.71
N PRO A 127 -14.79 -13.46 3.72
CA PRO A 127 -13.46 -13.32 3.11
C PRO A 127 -13.20 -11.95 2.48
N LEU A 128 -14.21 -11.29 1.90
CA LEU A 128 -14.08 -9.90 1.45
C LEU A 128 -13.79 -8.97 2.64
N ILE A 129 -14.52 -9.14 3.75
CA ILE A 129 -14.31 -8.35 4.97
C ILE A 129 -12.90 -8.57 5.52
N VAL A 130 -12.39 -9.80 5.53
CA VAL A 130 -11.02 -10.12 5.98
C VAL A 130 -9.98 -9.40 5.14
N ILE A 131 -10.15 -9.35 3.82
CA ILE A 131 -9.22 -8.64 2.93
C ILE A 131 -9.28 -7.12 3.19
N ILE A 132 -10.47 -6.55 3.35
CA ILE A 132 -10.64 -5.13 3.65
C ILE A 132 -9.99 -4.80 5.01
N LEU A 133 -10.22 -5.63 6.02
CA LEU A 133 -9.62 -5.46 7.34
C LEU A 133 -8.09 -5.54 7.26
N GLY A 134 -7.55 -6.46 6.47
CA GLY A 134 -6.10 -6.56 6.22
C GLY A 134 -5.54 -5.31 5.54
N GLU A 135 -6.19 -4.80 4.49
CA GLU A 135 -5.77 -3.55 3.82
C GLU A 135 -5.80 -2.35 4.80
N VAL A 136 -6.87 -2.24 5.60
CA VAL A 136 -7.01 -1.19 6.61
C VAL A 136 -5.95 -1.33 7.69
N LEU A 137 -5.67 -2.53 8.19
CA LEU A 137 -4.66 -2.76 9.22
C LEU A 137 -3.28 -2.35 8.72
N VAL A 138 -2.89 -2.77 7.52
CA VAL A 138 -1.59 -2.39 6.92
C VAL A 138 -1.49 -0.88 6.73
N CYS A 139 -2.57 -0.21 6.32
CA CYS A 139 -2.56 1.24 6.10
C CYS A 139 -2.71 2.05 7.40
N ALA A 140 -3.31 1.49 8.44
CA ALA A 140 -3.52 2.14 9.74
C ALA A 140 -2.25 2.18 10.59
N ILE A 141 -1.28 1.28 10.36
CA ILE A 141 -0.01 1.31 11.07
C ILE A 141 0.74 2.61 10.72
N HIS A 142 0.91 3.48 11.72
CA HIS A 142 1.72 4.69 11.64
C HIS A 142 2.22 5.10 13.05
N PRO A 143 3.36 5.81 13.17
CA PRO A 143 3.78 6.34 14.46
C PRO A 143 2.77 7.42 14.87
N PHE A 144 1.94 7.10 15.85
CA PHE A 144 0.96 8.00 16.40
C PHE A 144 1.67 9.11 17.21
N PRO A 145 1.20 10.37 17.16
CA PRO A 145 1.69 11.43 18.03
C PRO A 145 1.35 11.10 19.49
N TYR A 146 2.23 10.35 20.17
CA TYR A 146 2.14 10.19 21.61
C TYR A 146 2.53 11.53 22.27
N ASN A 147 1.71 11.98 23.21
CA ASN A 147 1.81 13.30 23.81
C ASN A 147 2.77 13.27 25.01
N ASN A 148 4.05 13.01 24.79
CA ASN A 148 5.06 13.24 25.82
C ASN A 148 5.30 14.76 25.91
N LYS A 149 4.77 15.38 26.97
CA LYS A 149 5.28 16.68 27.43
C LYS A 149 6.81 16.58 27.52
N PRO A 150 7.58 17.64 27.19
CA PRO A 150 9.03 17.63 27.33
C PRO A 150 9.39 17.76 28.82
N THR A 151 9.04 16.76 29.63
CA THR A 151 9.44 16.70 31.03
C THR A 151 10.56 15.68 31.14
N SER A 152 11.78 16.22 31.15
CA SER A 152 13.07 15.57 31.43
C SER A 152 13.65 14.63 30.37
N MET A 153 14.94 14.85 30.11
CA MET A 153 15.87 14.11 29.27
C MET A 153 15.88 12.59 29.54
N SER A 154 15.42 12.14 30.70
CA SER A 154 15.39 10.73 31.12
C SER A 154 14.17 9.94 30.64
N SER A 155 13.10 10.59 30.18
CA SER A 155 11.92 9.90 29.63
C SER A 155 12.06 9.53 28.14
N LEU A 156 13.08 10.05 27.46
CA LEU A 156 13.48 9.61 26.10
C LEU A 156 14.20 8.25 26.11
N LEU A 157 14.70 7.81 27.28
CA LEU A 157 15.56 6.63 27.42
C LEU A 157 14.81 5.36 27.87
N ASN A 158 13.56 5.45 28.32
CA ASN A 158 12.77 4.27 28.72
C ASN A 158 11.74 3.88 27.65
N ASP A 159 11.95 2.69 27.08
CA ASP A 159 11.02 1.79 26.37
C ASP A 159 10.36 2.18 25.05
N SER A 160 10.30 3.46 24.64
CA SER A 160 9.44 3.85 23.50
C SER A 160 10.12 4.04 22.14
N GLY A 161 11.45 4.19 22.08
CA GLY A 161 12.18 4.42 20.82
C GLY A 161 12.19 3.21 19.88
N TRP A 162 12.29 2.01 20.45
CA TRP A 162 12.35 0.75 19.72
C TRP A 162 10.98 0.42 19.11
N ILE A 163 9.91 0.65 19.87
CA ILE A 163 8.53 0.44 19.43
C ILE A 163 8.21 1.35 18.24
N GLN A 164 8.60 2.63 18.30
CA GLN A 164 8.38 3.56 17.18
C GLN A 164 9.09 3.11 15.91
N MET A 165 10.26 2.50 16.05
CA MET A 165 11.07 2.04 14.95
C MET A 165 10.55 0.74 14.30
N PHE A 166 10.08 -0.22 15.09
CA PHE A 166 9.34 -1.36 14.55
C PHE A 166 8.03 -0.94 13.87
N LEU A 167 7.48 0.23 14.23
CA LEU A 167 6.28 0.79 13.61
C LEU A 167 6.56 1.59 12.32
N THR A 168 7.79 2.01 12.05
CA THR A 168 8.14 2.71 10.80
C THR A 168 8.40 1.77 9.64
N LEU A 169 8.95 0.57 9.87
CA LEU A 169 9.13 -0.46 8.85
C LEU A 169 7.82 -0.87 8.12
N PRO A 170 6.71 -1.19 8.83
CA PRO A 170 5.46 -1.58 8.19
C PRO A 170 4.81 -0.44 7.39
N MET A 171 5.21 0.83 7.55
CA MET A 171 4.73 1.88 6.66
C MET A 171 5.13 1.64 5.20
N PHE A 172 6.31 1.06 4.93
CA PHE A 172 6.72 0.72 3.58
C PHE A 172 5.83 -0.34 2.93
N ALA A 173 5.04 -1.09 3.72
CA ALA A 173 4.04 -1.97 3.15
C ALA A 173 3.10 -1.20 2.21
N ARG A 174 2.81 0.09 2.49
CA ARG A 174 1.98 0.96 1.62
C ARG A 174 2.48 1.08 0.18
N LEU A 175 3.73 0.72 -0.12
CA LEU A 175 4.22 0.59 -1.50
C LEU A 175 3.38 -0.41 -2.33
N TYR A 176 2.64 -1.32 -1.69
CA TYR A 176 1.67 -2.20 -2.38
C TYR A 176 0.61 -1.40 -3.15
N LEU A 177 0.23 -0.20 -2.67
CA LEU A 177 -0.76 0.66 -3.35
C LEU A 177 -0.23 1.20 -4.68
N ILE A 178 1.09 1.41 -4.78
CA ILE A 178 1.75 1.79 -6.04
C ILE A 178 1.68 0.60 -7.01
N ALA A 179 2.05 -0.60 -6.55
CA ALA A 179 1.96 -1.81 -7.38
C ALA A 179 0.52 -2.07 -7.87
N ARG A 180 -0.47 -1.82 -7.01
CA ARG A 180 -1.90 -1.86 -7.38
C ARG A 180 -2.26 -0.82 -8.44
N SER A 181 -1.83 0.44 -8.29
CA SER A 181 -2.09 1.49 -9.29
C SER A 181 -1.45 1.16 -10.64
N VAL A 182 -0.20 0.69 -10.66
CA VAL A 182 0.47 0.24 -11.89
C VAL A 182 -0.29 -0.90 -12.54
N THR A 183 -0.73 -1.89 -11.77
CA THR A 183 -1.51 -3.03 -12.27
C THR A 183 -2.84 -2.57 -12.88
N LEU A 184 -3.54 -1.65 -12.22
CA LEU A 184 -4.82 -1.12 -12.70
C LEU A 184 -4.66 -0.25 -13.96
N HIS A 185 -3.48 0.34 -14.16
CA HIS A 185 -3.11 1.10 -15.35
C HIS A 185 -2.67 0.23 -16.53
N SER A 186 -2.30 -1.01 -16.28
CA SER A 186 -1.82 -1.92 -17.32
C SER A 186 -2.83 -2.07 -18.47
N PRO A 187 -2.38 -2.01 -19.73
CA PRO A 187 -3.23 -2.21 -20.89
C PRO A 187 -3.92 -3.58 -20.86
N LEU A 188 -3.32 -4.57 -20.18
CA LEU A 188 -3.89 -5.90 -20.01
C LEU A 188 -5.19 -5.91 -19.20
N VAL A 189 -5.36 -4.97 -18.27
CA VAL A 189 -6.60 -4.82 -17.48
C VAL A 189 -7.60 -3.91 -18.18
N SER A 190 -7.10 -2.86 -18.82
CA SER A 190 -7.94 -1.83 -19.43
C SER A 190 -8.57 -2.29 -20.75
N ALA A 191 -7.85 -3.11 -21.53
CA ALA A 191 -8.32 -3.57 -22.82
C ALA A 191 -9.60 -4.41 -22.70
N ALA A 192 -10.54 -4.16 -23.61
CA ALA A 192 -11.75 -4.97 -23.71
C ALA A 192 -11.43 -6.37 -24.27
N SER A 193 -10.46 -6.46 -25.20
CA SER A 193 -10.04 -7.71 -25.83
C SER A 193 -9.50 -8.74 -24.83
N SER A 194 -8.64 -8.31 -23.89
CA SER A 194 -8.08 -9.19 -22.86
C SER A 194 -9.17 -9.75 -21.93
N ARG A 195 -10.15 -8.90 -21.55
CA ARG A 195 -11.31 -9.31 -20.73
C ARG A 195 -12.19 -10.32 -21.45
N THR A 196 -12.44 -10.12 -22.75
CA THR A 196 -13.20 -11.07 -23.57
C THR A 196 -12.46 -12.40 -23.71
N ILE A 197 -11.16 -12.39 -24.00
CA ILE A 197 -10.35 -13.62 -24.11
C ILE A 197 -10.30 -14.38 -22.78
N GLY A 198 -10.14 -13.66 -21.66
CA GLY A 198 -10.18 -14.26 -20.33
C GLY A 198 -11.52 -14.91 -20.01
N TYR A 199 -12.64 -14.25 -20.35
CA TYR A 199 -13.97 -14.81 -20.18
C TYR A 199 -14.20 -16.06 -21.04
N LEU A 200 -13.81 -16.03 -22.31
CA LEU A 200 -13.93 -17.17 -23.23
C LEU A 200 -13.13 -18.39 -22.74
N ASN A 201 -11.93 -18.14 -22.21
CA ASN A 201 -11.07 -19.20 -21.66
C ASN A 201 -11.38 -19.58 -20.22
N ARG A 202 -12.40 -18.96 -19.58
CA ARG A 202 -12.74 -19.14 -18.16
C ARG A 202 -11.55 -18.89 -17.21
N VAL A 203 -10.66 -17.97 -17.58
CA VAL A 203 -9.52 -17.57 -16.76
C VAL A 203 -9.83 -16.25 -16.07
N PRO A 204 -9.93 -16.20 -14.73
CA PRO A 204 -10.12 -14.95 -14.02
C PRO A 204 -8.87 -14.08 -14.15
N ILE A 205 -9.06 -12.84 -14.58
CA ILE A 205 -7.97 -11.86 -14.68
C ILE A 205 -7.64 -11.36 -13.27
N THR A 206 -6.69 -12.02 -12.65
CA THR A 206 -6.17 -11.74 -11.31
C THR A 206 -4.96 -10.79 -11.40
N ILE A 207 -4.68 -10.03 -10.35
CA ILE A 207 -3.45 -9.22 -10.18
C ILE A 207 -2.22 -10.10 -10.31
N SER A 208 -2.28 -11.31 -9.75
CA SER A 208 -1.18 -12.28 -9.88
C SER A 208 -0.93 -12.69 -11.32
N PHE A 209 -2.00 -12.87 -12.11
CA PHE A 209 -1.88 -13.13 -13.56
C PHE A 209 -1.28 -11.93 -14.29
N ILE A 210 -1.72 -10.71 -13.97
CA ILE A 210 -1.21 -9.49 -14.61
C ILE A 210 0.26 -9.27 -14.28
N LEU A 211 0.66 -9.48 -13.03
CA LEU A 211 2.06 -9.35 -12.60
C LEU A 211 2.95 -10.38 -13.32
N ARG A 212 2.50 -11.63 -13.43
CA ARG A 212 3.19 -12.67 -14.22
C ARG A 212 3.32 -12.28 -15.69
N ALA A 213 2.25 -11.74 -16.28
CA ALA A 213 2.28 -11.28 -17.67
C ALA A 213 3.24 -10.09 -17.87
N LEU A 214 3.29 -9.14 -16.93
CA LEU A 214 4.25 -8.02 -16.97
C LEU A 214 5.70 -8.51 -16.87
N LEU A 215 5.96 -9.46 -15.96
CA LEU A 215 7.27 -10.10 -15.81
C LEU A 215 7.69 -10.89 -17.07
N GLN A 216 6.74 -11.45 -17.81
CA GLN A 216 7.02 -12.14 -19.08
C GLN A 216 7.22 -11.18 -20.25
N THR A 217 6.46 -10.08 -20.29
CA THR A 217 6.52 -9.12 -21.41
C THR A 217 7.75 -8.22 -21.33
N TYR A 218 8.07 -7.72 -20.13
CA TYR A 218 9.20 -6.84 -19.88
C TYR A 218 10.02 -7.35 -18.68
N PRO A 219 10.76 -8.47 -18.84
CA PRO A 219 11.46 -9.12 -17.73
C PRO A 219 12.51 -8.20 -17.10
N ALA A 220 13.39 -7.63 -17.91
CA ALA A 220 14.50 -6.79 -17.41
C ALA A 220 13.99 -5.57 -16.64
N LEU A 221 13.01 -4.84 -17.19
CA LEU A 221 12.46 -3.63 -16.55
C LEU A 221 11.75 -3.95 -15.24
N SER A 222 10.91 -5.00 -15.23
CA SER A 222 10.12 -5.38 -14.06
C SER A 222 11.01 -5.83 -12.91
N TRP A 223 12.00 -6.69 -13.19
CA TRP A 223 12.97 -7.12 -12.18
C TRP A 223 13.85 -5.97 -11.69
N THR A 224 14.35 -5.13 -12.60
CA THR A 224 15.19 -3.98 -12.22
C THR A 224 14.42 -3.01 -11.31
N CYS A 225 13.14 -2.74 -11.61
CA CYS A 225 12.29 -1.89 -10.79
C CYS A 225 12.13 -2.45 -9.38
N VAL A 226 11.80 -3.74 -9.24
CA VAL A 226 11.67 -4.41 -7.94
C VAL A 226 13.00 -4.35 -7.18
N MET A 227 14.11 -4.63 -7.85
CA MET A 227 15.45 -4.61 -7.24
C MET A 227 15.81 -3.23 -6.70
N VAL A 228 15.64 -2.18 -7.51
CA VAL A 228 15.95 -0.81 -7.10
C VAL A 228 15.07 -0.38 -5.92
N VAL A 229 13.77 -0.67 -5.94
CA VAL A 229 12.85 -0.33 -4.84
C VAL A 229 13.25 -1.05 -3.55
N THR A 230 13.52 -2.37 -3.63
CA THR A 230 13.93 -3.15 -2.45
C THR A 230 15.26 -2.67 -1.89
N LEU A 231 16.25 -2.37 -2.74
CA LEU A 231 17.54 -1.84 -2.32
C LEU A 231 17.41 -0.49 -1.62
N LEU A 232 16.58 0.42 -2.13
CA LEU A 232 16.35 1.73 -1.52
C LEU A 232 15.66 1.62 -0.16
N VAL A 233 14.63 0.77 -0.06
CA VAL A 233 13.94 0.52 1.21
C VAL A 233 14.88 -0.11 2.23
N ALA A 234 15.64 -1.14 1.84
CA ALA A 234 16.60 -1.81 2.71
C ALA A 234 17.71 -0.85 3.19
N THR A 235 18.27 -0.06 2.27
CA THR A 235 19.29 0.96 2.58
C THR A 235 18.78 1.97 3.61
N TRP A 236 17.57 2.49 3.39
CA TRP A 236 16.97 3.46 4.30
C TRP A 236 16.70 2.84 5.68
N SER A 237 16.10 1.65 5.71
CA SER A 237 15.79 0.93 6.96
C SER A 237 17.05 0.60 7.77
N LEU A 238 18.10 0.09 7.12
CA LEU A 238 19.38 -0.23 7.75
C LEU A 238 20.00 1.02 8.38
N ARG A 239 20.04 2.14 7.64
CA ARG A 239 20.56 3.42 8.15
C ARG A 239 19.76 3.92 9.36
N VAL A 240 18.44 3.80 9.31
CA VAL A 240 17.58 4.17 10.44
C VAL A 240 17.86 3.27 11.65
N CYS A 241 18.05 1.96 11.47
CA CYS A 241 18.43 1.06 12.55
C CYS A 241 19.74 1.44 13.22
N GLU A 242 20.80 1.57 12.44
CA GLU A 242 22.13 1.87 12.97
C GLU A 242 22.14 3.24 13.66
N LYS A 243 21.49 4.26 13.08
CA LYS A 243 21.52 5.63 13.62
C LYS A 243 20.59 5.81 14.84
N ALA A 244 19.43 5.16 14.88
CA ALA A 244 18.48 5.29 15.98
C ALA A 244 18.94 4.55 17.25
N MET A 245 19.51 3.35 17.09
CA MET A 245 19.91 2.50 18.21
C MET A 245 21.28 2.89 18.79
N TRP A 246 22.16 3.55 18.03
CA TRP A 246 23.45 4.01 18.54
C TRP A 246 23.33 5.23 19.48
N TRP A 247 22.35 6.10 19.25
CA TRP A 247 22.13 7.34 20.01
C TRP A 247 21.97 7.16 21.54
N PRO A 248 21.18 6.21 22.07
CA PRO A 248 21.00 6.04 23.51
C PRO A 248 22.17 5.33 24.22
N ILE A 249 23.10 4.69 23.50
CA ILE A 249 24.04 3.73 24.11
C ILE A 249 25.33 4.41 24.60
N ASN A 250 25.86 5.45 23.92
CA ASN A 250 27.08 6.15 24.38
C ASN A 250 27.21 7.60 23.85
N PRO A 251 26.85 8.63 24.63
CA PRO A 251 27.02 10.04 24.23
C PRO A 251 28.46 10.58 24.36
N LEU A 252 29.39 9.83 24.96
CA LEU A 252 30.75 10.27 25.32
C LEU A 252 31.89 9.60 24.54
N LEU A 253 31.60 8.53 23.79
CA LEU A 253 32.55 7.95 22.84
C LEU A 253 32.30 8.59 21.48
N ALA A 254 33.37 9.00 20.81
CA ALA A 254 33.31 9.50 19.44
C ALA A 254 32.45 8.54 18.58
N ARG A 255 31.60 9.15 17.74
CA ARG A 255 30.78 8.52 16.69
C ARG A 255 31.45 7.23 16.21
N PRO A 256 30.78 6.07 16.21
CA PRO A 256 31.43 4.87 15.73
C PRO A 256 31.79 5.20 14.28
N THR A 257 33.05 4.92 13.92
CA THR A 257 33.65 5.12 12.60
C THR A 257 32.61 5.36 11.51
N GLU A 258 32.71 6.51 10.82
CA GLU A 258 31.79 7.17 9.87
C GLU A 258 31.11 6.31 8.77
N SER A 259 31.30 5.00 8.80
CA SER A 259 31.01 4.00 7.79
C SER A 259 29.63 3.34 7.80
N THR A 260 28.71 3.53 8.77
CA THR A 260 27.32 2.99 8.62
C THR A 260 26.22 4.05 8.77
N SER A 261 26.55 5.19 9.38
CA SER A 261 25.60 6.29 9.64
C SER A 261 25.29 7.15 8.41
N THR A 262 26.18 7.14 7.42
CA THR A 262 26.02 7.90 6.16
C THR A 262 25.21 7.09 5.15
N PHE A 263 24.45 7.78 4.30
CA PHE A 263 23.66 7.13 3.25
C PHE A 263 24.56 6.36 2.25
N SER A 264 25.73 6.91 1.93
CA SER A 264 26.71 6.30 1.00
C SER A 264 27.17 4.92 1.47
N SER A 265 27.50 4.80 2.75
CA SER A 265 28.00 3.53 3.25
C SER A 265 26.88 2.53 3.52
N ALA A 266 25.68 2.99 3.90
CA ALA A 266 24.51 2.13 4.00
C ALA A 266 24.11 1.54 2.64
N ILE A 267 24.15 2.34 1.55
CA ILE A 267 23.84 1.84 0.21
C ILE A 267 24.92 0.87 -0.29
N TRP A 268 26.19 1.17 -0.01
CA TRP A 268 27.30 0.26 -0.31
C TRP A 268 27.13 -1.10 0.37
N LEU A 269 26.92 -1.11 1.69
CA LEU A 269 26.68 -2.33 2.46
C LEU A 269 25.46 -3.10 1.94
N THR A 270 24.37 -2.41 1.63
CA THR A 270 23.15 -3.03 1.10
C THR A 270 23.40 -3.70 -0.26
N ILE A 271 24.12 -3.03 -1.16
CA ILE A 271 24.46 -3.58 -2.50
C ILE A 271 25.40 -4.78 -2.39
N VAL A 272 26.47 -4.68 -1.60
CA VAL A 272 27.45 -5.76 -1.39
C VAL A 272 26.79 -6.99 -0.75
N THR A 273 25.84 -6.77 0.15
CA THR A 273 25.05 -7.84 0.77
C THR A 273 24.06 -8.45 -0.21
N PHE A 274 23.33 -7.63 -0.97
CA PHE A 274 22.36 -8.09 -1.96
C PHE A 274 23.02 -8.92 -3.08
N THR A 275 24.22 -8.54 -3.49
CA THR A 275 25.04 -9.27 -4.47
C THR A 275 25.80 -10.45 -3.87
N THR A 276 25.64 -10.71 -2.57
CA THR A 276 26.30 -11.80 -1.82
C THR A 276 27.83 -11.77 -1.87
N VAL A 277 28.42 -10.60 -2.08
CA VAL A 277 29.89 -10.42 -2.13
C VAL A 277 30.48 -10.37 -0.72
N GLY A 278 29.87 -9.59 0.18
CA GLY A 278 30.21 -9.58 1.61
C GLY A 278 31.67 -9.26 1.94
N TYR A 279 32.22 -8.14 1.44
CA TYR A 279 33.62 -7.75 1.70
C TYR A 279 33.98 -7.64 3.19
N GLY A 280 33.02 -7.29 4.05
CA GLY A 280 33.24 -7.16 5.50
C GLY A 280 33.97 -5.87 5.91
N ASP A 281 34.10 -4.91 5.00
CA ASP A 281 34.67 -3.57 5.23
C ASP A 281 33.73 -2.67 6.05
N VAL A 282 32.42 -2.86 5.87
CA VAL A 282 31.36 -2.21 6.63
C VAL A 282 30.41 -3.29 7.15
N THR A 283 30.05 -3.24 8.43
CA THR A 283 29.16 -4.24 9.06
C THR A 283 28.16 -3.57 10.00
N PRO A 284 26.92 -4.08 10.10
CA PRO A 284 25.96 -3.58 11.07
C PRO A 284 26.41 -3.91 12.50
N LEU A 285 26.36 -2.91 13.38
CA LEU A 285 26.78 -3.06 14.77
C LEU A 285 25.58 -3.25 15.71
N THR A 286 24.39 -2.85 15.27
CA THR A 286 23.17 -2.88 16.09
C THR A 286 22.35 -4.14 15.83
N TYR A 287 21.61 -4.62 16.83
CA TYR A 287 20.74 -5.79 16.70
C TYR A 287 19.65 -5.60 15.63
N CYS A 288 19.20 -4.36 15.38
CA CYS A 288 18.24 -4.11 14.31
C CYS A 288 18.88 -4.10 12.91
N GLY A 289 20.14 -3.68 12.81
CA GLY A 289 20.84 -3.65 11.53
C GLY A 289 21.27 -5.03 11.05
N GLN A 290 21.51 -5.95 11.98
CA GLN A 290 21.76 -7.38 11.73
C GLN A 290 20.50 -8.11 11.29
#